data_AF-G5IGS2-F1
#
_entry.id   AF-G5IGS2-F1
#
_cell.length_a   1.000
_cell.length_b   1.000
_cell.length_c   1.000
_cell.angle_alpha   90.00
_cell.angle_beta   90.00
_cell.angle_gamma   90.00
#
_symmetry.space_group_name_H-M   'P 1'
#
loop_
_entity.id
_entity.type
_entity.pdbx_description
1 polymer ?
#
loop_
_entity_poly.entity_id
_entity_poly.type
_entity_poly.pdbx_seq_one_letter_code
_entity_poly.pdbx_strand_id
1 'polypeptide(L)'
;MNMNKGKRSLRVIPALLALVLVMTPALGGCGEQETAEPETQESEQTENGDIIAEGTIDDGGLREDMNVYSEDDPDSIVYFYVTVRMGNEGAGTNHTFDEVKNAVRFLNDAHVDNDVYAEALVQVGDSEGPKQGMLGYGETASNASIRIRGNSSSIMPQKSYKLALDDNAGLWRGQSNIALNKHIFDAPRFRNKLYFDLAKEVPEVPSIRTQFARLFVKDETAGEEVFTDYGFYTQAEVPTKKYLSNHGLDRSGYLYKAISFNFEPNEFLKNFDDEDFDLKQMETVVKCKGREDNGRLLELIDVINDNSTDINEIIDTYFDRDNYENWLLL
;
A
#
# COMPACT_ATOMS: atom_id res chain seq x y z
N MET A 1 14.70 16.03 57.92
CA MET A 1 14.10 14.78 57.41
C MET A 1 13.18 15.16 56.26
N ASN A 2 13.61 14.82 55.05
CA ASN A 2 12.92 15.03 53.79
C ASN A 2 11.52 14.40 53.81
N MET A 3 10.54 15.00 53.13
CA MET A 3 10.14 14.51 51.81
C MET A 3 9.11 15.44 51.15
N ASN A 4 9.58 15.96 50.03
CA ASN A 4 8.91 16.65 48.95
C ASN A 4 7.87 15.71 48.30
N LYS A 5 6.60 16.11 48.17
CA LYS A 5 5.64 15.47 47.25
C LYS A 5 5.43 16.40 46.07
N GLY A 6 6.26 16.22 45.04
CA GLY A 6 6.10 16.87 43.75
C GLY A 6 4.82 16.37 43.08
N LYS A 7 3.95 17.30 42.69
CA LYS A 7 2.94 17.07 41.66
C LYS A 7 3.70 16.77 40.36
N ARG A 8 3.62 15.52 39.88
CA ARG A 8 3.95 15.21 38.49
C ARG A 8 2.81 15.73 37.63
N SER A 9 3.02 16.86 36.96
CA SER A 9 2.21 17.22 35.80
C SER A 9 2.54 16.20 34.70
N LEU A 10 1.61 15.31 34.40
CA LEU A 10 1.63 14.59 33.13
C LEU A 10 1.52 15.66 32.04
N ARG A 11 2.61 15.88 31.29
CA ARG A 11 2.51 16.61 30.03
C ARG A 11 1.96 15.60 29.03
N VAL A 12 0.64 15.64 28.81
CA VAL A 12 0.01 15.04 27.64
C VAL A 12 0.52 15.87 26.46
N ILE A 13 1.31 15.26 25.59
CA ILE A 13 1.68 15.85 24.31
C ILE A 13 0.53 15.45 23.36
N PRO A 14 -0.24 16.40 22.79
CA PRO A 14 -1.27 16.04 21.83
C PRO A 14 -0.55 15.58 20.56
N ALA A 15 -0.86 14.38 20.09
CA ALA A 15 -0.30 13.87 18.84
C ALA A 15 -1.36 13.02 18.13
N LEU A 16 -2.11 13.72 17.28
CA LEU A 16 -3.00 13.24 16.24
C LEU A 16 -2.55 11.90 15.64
N LEU A 17 -3.39 10.87 15.75
CA LEU A 17 -3.33 9.70 14.90
C LEU A 17 -4.06 10.06 13.59
N ALA A 18 -3.29 10.31 12.54
CA ALA A 18 -3.83 10.43 11.19
C ALA A 18 -4.22 9.03 10.68
N LEU A 19 -5.52 8.77 10.55
CA LEU A 19 -6.03 7.52 10.01
C LEU A 19 -6.02 7.57 8.47
N VAL A 20 -4.96 7.05 7.84
CA VAL A 20 -4.97 6.79 6.40
C VAL A 20 -5.62 5.42 6.15
N LEU A 21 -6.96 5.37 6.15
CA LEU A 21 -7.71 4.16 5.82
C LEU A 21 -7.94 4.08 4.30
N VAL A 22 -7.04 3.42 3.57
CA VAL A 22 -7.29 3.08 2.17
C VAL A 22 -8.28 1.91 2.11
N MET A 23 -9.57 2.23 2.21
CA MET A 23 -10.67 1.29 2.01
C MET A 23 -10.72 0.85 0.55
N THR A 24 -10.17 -0.32 0.24
CA THR A 24 -10.60 -1.07 -0.94
C THR A 24 -11.94 -1.70 -0.63
N PRO A 25 -13.03 -1.44 -1.39
CA PRO A 25 -14.34 -1.99 -1.07
C PRO A 25 -14.31 -3.52 -1.18
N ALA A 26 -14.24 -4.19 -0.03
CA ALA A 26 -14.47 -5.62 0.11
C ALA A 26 -15.86 -5.81 0.70
N LEU A 27 -16.82 -6.15 -0.16
CA LEU A 27 -18.11 -6.67 0.29
C LEU A 27 -17.88 -8.07 0.88
N GLY A 28 -17.93 -8.16 2.22
CA GLY A 28 -18.38 -9.30 3.02
C GLY A 28 -17.63 -10.63 2.95
N GLY A 29 -17.07 -11.06 4.09
CA GLY A 29 -16.70 -12.45 4.37
C GLY A 29 -15.75 -12.58 5.56
N CYS A 30 -16.22 -13.17 6.66
CA CYS A 30 -15.51 -13.44 7.91
C CYS A 30 -14.29 -14.36 7.76
N GLY A 31 -13.30 -14.18 8.65
CA GLY A 31 -12.60 -15.30 9.31
C GLY A 31 -11.23 -15.71 8.76
N GLU A 32 -10.20 -15.07 9.30
CA GLU A 32 -8.89 -15.61 9.75
C GLU A 32 -7.82 -16.16 8.77
N GLN A 33 -6.58 -15.82 9.16
CA GLN A 33 -5.26 -16.30 8.73
C GLN A 33 -4.69 -15.79 7.38
N GLU A 34 -4.18 -14.55 7.39
CA GLU A 34 -3.09 -14.10 6.50
C GLU A 34 -1.72 -14.47 7.10
N THR A 35 -0.74 -14.80 6.27
CA THR A 35 0.67 -14.93 6.65
C THR A 35 1.49 -13.92 5.85
N ALA A 36 2.56 -13.41 6.47
CA ALA A 36 3.31 -12.24 6.04
C ALA A 36 3.74 -12.25 4.56
N GLU A 37 3.50 -11.13 3.86
CA GLU A 37 4.02 -10.93 2.51
C GLU A 37 5.55 -10.84 2.57
N PRO A 38 6.31 -11.58 1.74
CA PRO A 38 7.71 -11.24 1.53
C PRO A 38 7.72 -9.94 0.72
N GLU A 39 7.78 -8.81 1.42
CA GLU A 39 8.25 -7.58 0.82
C GLU A 39 9.76 -7.72 0.67
N THR A 40 10.27 -7.37 -0.52
CA THR A 40 11.66 -7.00 -0.68
C THR A 40 11.97 -6.02 0.44
N GLN A 41 12.83 -6.41 1.39
CA GLN A 41 13.34 -5.47 2.39
C GLN A 41 13.93 -4.32 1.58
N GLU A 42 13.24 -3.17 1.57
CA GLU A 42 13.79 -1.96 0.97
C GLU A 42 15.09 -1.72 1.73
N SER A 43 16.21 -1.89 1.02
CA SER A 43 17.50 -1.62 1.62
C SER A 43 17.49 -0.15 2.05
N GLU A 44 17.76 0.09 3.34
CA GLU A 44 18.03 1.44 3.84
C GLU A 44 19.34 1.92 3.19
N GLN A 45 19.29 2.34 1.94
CA GLN A 45 20.30 3.25 1.46
C GLN A 45 20.15 4.52 2.29
N THR A 46 21.21 4.79 3.05
CA THR A 46 21.46 6.07 3.72
C THR A 46 21.63 7.14 2.65
N GLU A 47 20.55 7.52 1.98
CA GLU A 47 20.47 8.89 1.51
C GLU A 47 20.48 9.73 2.79
N ASN A 48 21.53 10.54 2.96
CA ASN A 48 21.58 11.66 3.90
C ASN A 48 20.50 12.69 3.50
N GLY A 49 19.25 12.27 3.41
CA GLY A 49 18.11 13.16 3.52
C GLY A 49 18.05 13.53 4.99
N ASP A 50 18.17 14.83 5.26
CA ASP A 50 18.02 15.39 6.60
C ASP A 50 16.92 14.63 7.33
N ILE A 51 17.28 14.01 8.46
CA ILE A 51 16.30 13.61 9.46
C ILE A 51 15.58 14.91 9.76
N ILE A 52 14.38 15.08 9.22
CA ILE A 52 13.53 16.20 9.62
C ILE A 52 13.33 15.96 11.11
N ALA A 53 14.00 16.78 11.92
CA ALA A 53 13.86 16.77 13.36
C ALA A 53 12.37 16.72 13.68
N GLU A 54 11.96 15.90 14.67
CA GLU A 54 10.57 15.75 15.13
C GLU A 54 9.87 17.11 15.05
N GLY A 55 9.14 17.31 13.94
CA GLY A 55 8.49 18.57 13.66
C GLY A 55 7.39 18.72 14.67
N THR A 56 7.32 19.88 15.32
CA THR A 56 6.07 20.27 15.97
C THR A 56 4.98 20.18 14.91
N ILE A 57 3.96 19.34 15.15
CA ILE A 57 2.74 19.28 14.35
C ILE A 57 2.29 20.73 14.15
N ASP A 58 2.26 21.19 12.91
CA ASP A 58 1.67 22.49 12.60
C ASP A 58 0.21 22.44 13.08
N ASP A 59 -0.29 23.53 13.64
CA ASP A 59 -1.62 23.64 14.26
C ASP A 59 -2.78 23.47 13.23
N GLY A 60 -2.45 23.07 11.99
CA GLY A 60 -3.34 22.92 10.84
C GLY A 60 -3.79 21.49 10.50
N GLY A 61 -3.38 20.48 11.27
CA GLY A 61 -3.80 19.08 11.06
C GLY A 61 -3.09 18.35 9.91
N LEU A 62 -3.51 17.12 9.62
CA LEU A 62 -3.08 16.31 8.48
C LEU A 62 -3.50 17.01 7.18
N ARG A 63 -2.51 17.35 6.37
CA ARG A 63 -2.71 17.90 5.03
C ARG A 63 -1.74 17.25 4.06
N GLU A 64 -2.27 16.81 2.94
CA GLU A 64 -1.49 16.23 1.84
C GLU A 64 -0.81 17.32 1.01
N ASP A 65 0.41 17.06 0.54
CA ASP A 65 1.06 17.90 -0.47
C ASP A 65 0.45 17.61 -1.85
N MET A 66 -0.47 18.47 -2.27
CA MET A 66 -1.16 18.39 -3.56
C MET A 66 -0.24 18.41 -4.79
N ASN A 67 1.03 18.82 -4.65
CA ASN A 67 2.00 18.74 -5.75
C ASN A 67 2.25 17.29 -6.20
N VAL A 68 1.95 16.29 -5.36
CA VAL A 68 2.07 14.87 -5.71
C VAL A 68 1.23 14.50 -6.96
N TYR A 69 0.15 15.25 -7.23
CA TYR A 69 -0.72 15.08 -8.38
C TYR A 69 -0.40 16.00 -9.56
N SER A 70 0.67 16.81 -9.50
CA SER A 70 1.00 17.78 -10.55
C SER A 70 1.29 17.15 -11.91
N GLU A 71 1.70 15.88 -11.92
CA GLU A 71 1.93 15.08 -13.12
C GLU A 71 0.74 14.14 -13.48
N ASP A 72 -0.36 14.18 -12.72
CA ASP A 72 -1.54 13.39 -13.05
C ASP A 72 -2.27 13.99 -14.26
N ASP A 73 -2.53 13.14 -15.24
CA ASP A 73 -3.45 13.43 -16.34
C ASP A 73 -4.59 12.39 -16.27
N PRO A 74 -5.79 12.78 -15.79
CA PRO A 74 -6.88 11.86 -15.50
C PRO A 74 -7.46 11.17 -16.74
N ASP A 75 -7.29 11.78 -17.92
CA ASP A 75 -7.80 11.29 -19.21
C ASP A 75 -6.74 10.46 -19.97
N SER A 76 -5.48 10.54 -19.54
CA SER A 76 -4.38 9.80 -20.16
C SER A 76 -4.38 8.30 -19.86
N ILE A 77 -3.67 7.57 -20.72
CA ILE A 77 -3.45 6.13 -20.60
C ILE A 77 -1.94 5.88 -20.57
N VAL A 78 -1.45 5.21 -19.53
CA VAL A 78 -0.06 4.73 -19.47
C VAL A 78 0.06 3.32 -20.05
N TYR A 79 1.15 3.06 -20.77
CA TYR A 79 1.39 1.77 -21.42
C TYR A 79 2.53 1.06 -20.73
N PHE A 80 2.24 -0.11 -20.15
CA PHE A 80 3.24 -0.98 -19.53
C PHE A 80 3.54 -2.16 -20.47
N TYR A 81 4.81 -2.31 -20.81
CA TYR A 81 5.36 -3.45 -21.54
C TYR A 81 6.14 -4.31 -20.57
N VAL A 82 5.63 -5.50 -20.28
CA VAL A 82 6.21 -6.42 -19.30
C VAL A 82 6.69 -7.67 -20.00
N THR A 83 8.00 -7.87 -20.01
CA THR A 83 8.59 -9.14 -20.45
C THR A 83 8.73 -10.03 -19.23
N VAL A 84 8.08 -11.18 -19.22
CA VAL A 84 8.13 -12.14 -18.11
C VAL A 84 9.07 -13.28 -18.49
N ARG A 85 9.97 -13.64 -17.58
CA ARG A 85 10.95 -14.69 -17.77
C ARG A 85 11.15 -15.54 -16.52
N MET A 86 11.76 -16.69 -16.72
CA MET A 86 12.03 -17.63 -15.64
C MET A 86 13.17 -17.08 -14.78
N GLY A 87 12.87 -16.81 -13.51
CA GLY A 87 13.85 -16.37 -12.54
C GLY A 87 14.50 -17.52 -11.80
N ASN A 88 14.86 -17.27 -10.54
CA ASN A 88 15.59 -18.23 -9.72
C ASN A 88 14.91 -18.44 -8.36
N GLU A 89 15.17 -19.62 -7.78
CA GLU A 89 14.57 -20.04 -6.51
C GLU A 89 15.03 -19.17 -5.33
N GLY A 90 16.28 -18.67 -5.36
CA GLY A 90 16.81 -17.80 -4.31
C GLY A 90 16.06 -16.47 -4.17
N ALA A 91 15.49 -15.97 -5.27
CA ALA A 91 14.63 -14.80 -5.29
C ALA A 91 13.12 -15.14 -5.28
N GLY A 92 12.75 -16.42 -5.21
CA GLY A 92 11.36 -16.88 -5.27
C GLY A 92 10.67 -16.66 -6.63
N THR A 93 11.42 -16.31 -7.68
CA THR A 93 10.92 -15.92 -9.01
C THR A 93 10.99 -17.05 -10.04
N ASN A 94 11.19 -18.29 -9.59
CA ASN A 94 11.31 -19.50 -10.40
C ASN A 94 9.98 -20.09 -10.88
N HIS A 95 8.98 -19.24 -11.11
CA HIS A 95 7.69 -19.65 -11.68
C HIS A 95 7.55 -19.15 -13.12
N THR A 96 6.83 -19.92 -13.93
CA THR A 96 6.35 -19.50 -15.25
C THR A 96 5.30 -18.42 -15.13
N PHE A 97 5.09 -17.66 -16.20
CA PHE A 97 3.96 -16.72 -16.20
C PHE A 97 2.60 -17.43 -16.22
N ASP A 98 2.53 -18.66 -16.73
CA ASP A 98 1.32 -19.49 -16.67
C ASP A 98 0.95 -19.84 -15.22
N GLU A 99 1.94 -20.19 -14.38
CA GLU A 99 1.73 -20.38 -12.94
C GLU A 99 1.28 -19.08 -12.28
N VAL A 100 1.94 -17.95 -12.58
CA VAL A 100 1.54 -16.63 -12.02
C VAL A 100 0.10 -16.31 -12.37
N LYS A 101 -0.27 -16.34 -13.66
CA LYS A 101 -1.62 -15.91 -14.10
C LYS A 101 -2.72 -16.92 -13.72
N ASN A 102 -2.39 -18.13 -13.29
CA ASN A 102 -3.34 -19.12 -12.77
C ASN A 102 -3.31 -19.27 -11.25
N ALA A 103 -2.42 -18.56 -10.56
CA ALA A 103 -2.39 -18.55 -9.11
C ALA A 103 -3.72 -18.06 -8.51
N VAL A 104 -4.04 -18.60 -7.35
CA VAL A 104 -5.24 -18.27 -6.57
C VAL A 104 -4.80 -18.03 -5.13
N ARG A 105 -5.23 -16.91 -4.57
CA ARG A 105 -4.94 -16.47 -3.20
C ARG A 105 -6.13 -16.63 -2.25
N PHE A 106 -7.28 -17.06 -2.78
CA PHE A 106 -8.50 -17.24 -2.00
C PHE A 106 -9.31 -18.42 -2.54
N LEU A 107 -9.52 -19.46 -1.74
CA LEU A 107 -10.30 -20.65 -2.06
C LEU A 107 -11.06 -21.11 -0.82
N ASN A 108 -12.33 -21.52 -1.02
CA ASN A 108 -13.18 -22.06 0.05
C ASN A 108 -13.24 -21.16 1.30
N ASP A 109 -13.44 -19.86 1.08
CA ASP A 109 -13.51 -18.84 2.12
C ASP A 109 -12.22 -18.68 2.95
N ALA A 110 -11.09 -19.21 2.49
CA ALA A 110 -9.79 -19.10 3.15
C ALA A 110 -8.71 -18.53 2.21
N HIS A 111 -7.74 -17.83 2.79
CA HIS A 111 -6.52 -17.45 2.07
C HIS A 111 -5.73 -18.71 1.70
N VAL A 112 -5.14 -18.71 0.51
CA VAL A 112 -4.19 -19.76 0.12
C VAL A 112 -2.83 -19.11 0.00
N ASP A 113 -1.91 -19.57 0.84
CA ASP A 113 -0.50 -19.18 0.77
C ASP A 113 0.14 -19.85 -0.46
N ASN A 114 0.00 -19.19 -1.60
CA ASN A 114 0.55 -19.62 -2.88
C ASN A 114 1.23 -18.44 -3.54
N ASP A 115 2.37 -18.13 -2.98
CA ASP A 115 3.19 -16.99 -3.30
C ASP A 115 3.97 -17.28 -4.60
N VAL A 116 3.31 -17.02 -5.74
CA VAL A 116 3.79 -17.32 -7.08
C VAL A 116 4.27 -16.03 -7.75
N TYR A 117 5.57 -15.96 -8.01
CA TYR A 117 6.25 -14.82 -8.62
C TYR A 117 7.07 -15.26 -9.82
N ALA A 118 7.11 -14.42 -10.85
CA ALA A 118 8.03 -14.56 -11.97
C ALA A 118 8.91 -13.31 -12.08
N GLU A 119 10.08 -13.47 -12.68
CA GLU A 119 10.99 -12.37 -12.97
C GLU A 119 10.46 -11.56 -14.17
N ALA A 120 10.64 -10.25 -14.14
CA ALA A 120 10.10 -9.35 -15.15
C ALA A 120 11.04 -8.21 -15.53
N LEU A 121 11.01 -7.83 -16.81
CA LEU A 121 11.46 -6.53 -17.29
C LEU A 121 10.23 -5.66 -17.55
N VAL A 122 10.10 -4.58 -16.79
CA VAL A 122 9.05 -3.57 -16.91
C VAL A 122 9.59 -2.37 -17.67
N GLN A 123 8.91 -2.02 -18.76
CA GLN A 123 9.20 -0.84 -19.58
C GLN A 123 7.93 -0.01 -19.77
N VAL A 124 8.05 1.31 -19.74
CA VAL A 124 6.92 2.24 -19.92
C VAL A 124 7.03 2.96 -21.26
N GLY A 125 5.89 3.25 -21.89
CA GLY A 125 5.87 3.94 -23.18
C GLY A 125 4.48 4.45 -23.58
N ASP A 126 4.18 4.39 -24.87
CA ASP A 126 2.89 4.73 -25.46
C ASP A 126 2.34 3.57 -26.31
N SER A 127 1.36 3.83 -27.18
CA SER A 127 0.77 2.81 -28.07
C SER A 127 1.75 2.15 -29.04
N GLU A 128 2.87 2.79 -29.34
CA GLU A 128 3.86 2.34 -30.31
C GLU A 128 5.01 1.54 -29.67
N GLY A 129 5.08 1.47 -28.34
CA GLY A 129 6.13 0.76 -27.62
C GLY A 129 6.78 1.56 -26.48
N PRO A 130 7.78 0.96 -25.80
CA PRO A 130 8.61 1.65 -24.82
C PRO A 130 9.24 2.94 -25.36
N LYS A 131 9.35 3.98 -24.53
CA LYS A 131 9.85 5.31 -24.94
C LYS A 131 11.10 5.76 -24.22
N GLN A 132 11.97 6.44 -24.96
CA GLN A 132 13.18 7.04 -24.39
C GLN A 132 12.81 8.02 -23.27
N GLY A 133 13.53 7.91 -22.15
CA GLY A 133 13.29 8.69 -20.94
C GLY A 133 12.23 8.10 -20.00
N MET A 134 11.53 7.03 -20.40
CA MET A 134 10.60 6.30 -19.53
C MET A 134 11.29 5.12 -18.85
N LEU A 135 10.69 4.64 -17.75
CA LEU A 135 11.19 3.51 -16.97
C LEU A 135 11.53 2.31 -17.87
N GLY A 136 12.71 1.72 -17.66
CA GLY A 136 13.16 0.50 -18.32
C GLY A 136 13.49 0.64 -19.81
N TYR A 137 13.45 1.84 -20.39
CA TYR A 137 13.76 2.00 -21.82
C TYR A 137 15.21 1.64 -22.15
N GLY A 138 15.39 0.78 -23.15
CA GLY A 138 16.71 0.30 -23.57
C GLY A 138 17.28 -0.84 -22.71
N GLU A 139 16.64 -1.15 -21.59
CA GLU A 139 17.00 -2.28 -20.74
C GLU A 139 16.65 -3.62 -21.41
N THR A 140 17.46 -4.62 -21.13
CA THR A 140 17.26 -6.00 -21.59
C THR A 140 17.27 -7.01 -20.44
N ALA A 141 18.01 -6.70 -19.38
CA ALA A 141 17.95 -7.40 -18.10
C ALA A 141 16.62 -7.12 -17.40
N SER A 142 16.23 -8.01 -16.48
CA SER A 142 15.06 -7.80 -15.64
C SER A 142 15.31 -6.67 -14.64
N ASN A 143 14.23 -6.05 -14.20
CA ASN A 143 14.26 -4.93 -13.26
C ASN A 143 13.07 -4.97 -12.29
N ALA A 144 12.35 -6.08 -12.24
CA ALA A 144 11.16 -6.24 -11.44
C ALA A 144 10.79 -7.73 -11.25
N SER A 145 9.82 -7.96 -10.36
CA SER A 145 9.03 -9.18 -10.31
C SER A 145 7.56 -8.90 -10.61
N ILE A 146 6.85 -9.90 -11.12
CA ILE A 146 5.41 -9.87 -11.36
C ILE A 146 4.70 -10.95 -10.54
N ARG A 147 3.55 -10.58 -9.96
CA ARG A 147 2.63 -11.51 -9.27
C ARG A 147 1.18 -11.11 -9.45
N ILE A 148 0.25 -12.02 -9.15
CA ILE A 148 -1.17 -11.66 -9.07
C ILE A 148 -1.49 -10.81 -7.84
N ARG A 149 -2.51 -9.97 -7.98
CA ARG A 149 -3.00 -9.09 -6.92
C ARG A 149 -4.48 -9.35 -6.60
N GLY A 150 -4.78 -9.25 -5.31
CA GLY A 150 -6.12 -9.30 -4.74
C GLY A 150 -6.53 -10.71 -4.34
N ASN A 151 -7.29 -10.82 -3.25
CA ASN A 151 -7.73 -12.09 -2.68
C ASN A 151 -8.87 -12.67 -3.55
N SER A 152 -10.10 -12.19 -3.38
CA SER A 152 -11.26 -12.70 -4.14
C SER A 152 -11.17 -12.44 -5.65
N SER A 153 -10.44 -11.42 -6.11
CA SER A 153 -10.24 -11.24 -7.57
C SER A 153 -9.35 -12.30 -8.19
N SER A 154 -8.53 -13.01 -7.39
CA SER A 154 -7.62 -14.04 -7.89
C SER A 154 -8.33 -15.29 -8.41
N ILE A 155 -9.61 -15.55 -8.08
CA ILE A 155 -10.34 -16.68 -8.66
C ILE A 155 -10.84 -16.41 -10.08
N MET A 156 -10.86 -15.15 -10.51
CA MET A 156 -11.44 -14.76 -11.79
C MET A 156 -10.44 -14.96 -12.94
N PRO A 157 -10.89 -15.26 -14.18
CA PRO A 157 -9.99 -15.45 -15.31
C PRO A 157 -9.17 -14.19 -15.66
N GLN A 158 -9.76 -13.00 -15.48
CA GLN A 158 -9.06 -11.74 -15.72
C GLN A 158 -8.36 -11.28 -14.43
N LYS A 159 -7.04 -11.41 -14.39
CA LYS A 159 -6.23 -11.12 -13.20
C LYS A 159 -5.85 -9.64 -13.10
N SER A 160 -5.73 -9.18 -11.87
CA SER A 160 -4.95 -7.98 -11.49
C SER A 160 -3.51 -8.40 -11.20
N TYR A 161 -2.55 -7.51 -11.43
CA TYR A 161 -1.13 -7.79 -11.22
C TYR A 161 -0.50 -6.75 -10.29
N LYS A 162 0.60 -7.12 -9.64
CA LYS A 162 1.52 -6.21 -8.97
C LYS A 162 2.88 -6.39 -9.61
N LEU A 163 3.49 -5.27 -10.02
CA LEU A 163 4.88 -5.20 -10.45
C LEU A 163 5.68 -4.61 -9.28
N ALA A 164 6.67 -5.32 -8.78
CA ALA A 164 7.59 -4.80 -7.77
C ALA A 164 8.94 -4.57 -8.44
N LEU A 165 9.33 -3.30 -8.59
CA LEU A 165 10.59 -2.88 -9.19
C LEU A 165 11.74 -3.20 -8.24
N ASP A 166 12.85 -3.65 -8.80
CA ASP A 166 14.09 -3.87 -8.06
C ASP A 166 14.73 -2.53 -7.66
N ASP A 167 15.55 -2.52 -6.62
CA ASP A 167 16.17 -1.29 -6.09
C ASP A 167 16.97 -0.51 -7.14
N ASN A 168 17.58 -1.21 -8.11
CA ASN A 168 18.38 -0.64 -9.19
C ASN A 168 17.57 -0.24 -10.44
N ALA A 169 16.27 -0.56 -10.49
CA ALA A 169 15.40 -0.28 -11.65
C ALA A 169 15.04 1.21 -11.79
N GLY A 170 15.23 1.98 -10.71
CA GLY A 170 14.63 3.30 -10.55
C GLY A 170 13.17 3.20 -10.09
N LEU A 171 12.45 4.32 -10.13
CA LEU A 171 11.07 4.42 -9.65
C LEU A 171 10.15 4.85 -10.78
N TRP A 172 8.91 4.34 -10.76
CA TRP A 172 7.84 4.86 -11.59
C TRP A 172 7.10 5.96 -10.83
N ARG A 173 7.30 7.23 -11.21
CA ARG A 173 6.67 8.39 -10.54
C ARG A 173 6.84 8.34 -9.00
N GLY A 174 8.03 7.96 -8.53
CA GLY A 174 8.31 7.80 -7.10
C GLY A 174 7.80 6.51 -6.44
N GLN A 175 7.32 5.53 -7.22
CA GLN A 175 6.80 4.25 -6.74
C GLN A 175 7.72 3.09 -7.14
N SER A 176 8.07 2.22 -6.19
CA SER A 176 8.72 0.91 -6.43
C SER A 176 7.70 -0.19 -6.69
N ASN A 177 6.44 0.01 -6.31
CA ASN A 177 5.38 -0.98 -6.40
C ASN A 177 4.24 -0.44 -7.25
N ILE A 178 3.96 -1.09 -8.38
CA ILE A 178 2.93 -0.68 -9.33
C ILE A 178 1.80 -1.70 -9.28
N ALA A 179 0.64 -1.31 -8.76
CA ALA A 179 -0.54 -2.17 -8.81
C ALA A 179 -1.34 -1.90 -10.08
N LEU A 180 -1.66 -2.97 -10.81
CA LEU A 180 -2.50 -2.95 -12.01
C LEU A 180 -3.80 -3.69 -11.72
N ASN A 181 -4.86 -2.94 -11.45
CA ASN A 181 -6.16 -3.47 -11.06
C ASN A 181 -7.07 -3.68 -12.27
N LYS A 182 -7.64 -4.88 -12.39
CA LYS A 182 -8.55 -5.24 -13.47
C LYS A 182 -10.01 -4.88 -13.20
N HIS A 183 -10.36 -4.68 -11.93
CA HIS A 183 -11.70 -4.33 -11.46
C HIS A 183 -12.80 -5.27 -11.99
N ILE A 184 -12.55 -6.58 -11.97
CA ILE A 184 -13.44 -7.58 -12.59
C ILE A 184 -14.86 -7.61 -12.01
N PHE A 185 -15.02 -7.26 -10.73
CA PHE A 185 -16.33 -7.18 -10.07
C PHE A 185 -17.02 -5.82 -10.23
N ASP A 186 -16.32 -4.82 -10.76
CA ASP A 186 -16.87 -3.50 -11.04
C ASP A 186 -17.27 -3.44 -12.52
N ALA A 187 -18.57 -3.56 -12.81
CA ALA A 187 -19.07 -3.53 -14.19
C ALA A 187 -18.53 -2.35 -15.05
N PRO A 188 -18.53 -1.08 -14.58
CA PRO A 188 -17.91 0.03 -15.29
C PRO A 188 -16.37 0.07 -15.23
N ARG A 189 -15.73 -0.67 -14.32
CA ARG A 189 -14.27 -0.78 -14.14
C ARG A 189 -13.50 0.50 -13.77
N PHE A 190 -14.20 1.60 -13.48
CA PHE A 190 -13.58 2.88 -13.13
C PHE A 190 -14.02 3.46 -11.79
N ARG A 191 -14.95 2.81 -11.03
CA ARG A 191 -15.46 3.41 -9.78
C ARG A 191 -14.37 3.67 -8.76
N ASN A 192 -13.38 2.79 -8.70
CA ASN A 192 -12.25 2.96 -7.79
C ASN A 192 -11.38 4.16 -8.17
N LYS A 193 -11.06 4.33 -9.46
CA LYS A 193 -10.36 5.52 -9.96
C LYS A 193 -11.15 6.78 -9.65
N LEU A 194 -12.46 6.79 -9.95
CA LEU A 194 -13.34 7.91 -9.69
C LEU A 194 -13.35 8.33 -8.22
N TYR A 195 -13.43 7.37 -7.29
CA TYR A 195 -13.36 7.67 -5.86
C TYR A 195 -12.06 8.40 -5.50
N PHE A 196 -10.91 7.86 -5.92
CA PHE A 196 -9.63 8.47 -5.58
C PHE A 196 -9.44 9.82 -6.28
N ASP A 197 -9.92 9.99 -7.51
CA ASP A 197 -9.88 11.29 -8.18
C ASP A 197 -10.73 12.35 -7.46
N LEU A 198 -11.90 11.98 -6.92
CA LEU A 198 -12.71 12.89 -6.11
C LEU A 198 -12.06 13.19 -4.76
N ALA A 199 -11.46 12.19 -4.11
CA ALA A 199 -10.78 12.36 -2.83
C ALA A 199 -9.58 13.32 -2.93
N LYS A 200 -8.90 13.40 -4.09
CA LYS A 200 -7.83 14.40 -4.34
C LYS A 200 -8.32 15.84 -4.20
N GLU A 201 -9.62 16.12 -4.34
CA GLU A 201 -10.14 17.48 -4.18
C GLU A 201 -10.28 17.90 -2.71
N VAL A 202 -9.97 17.01 -1.76
CA VAL A 202 -10.12 17.20 -0.31
C VAL A 202 -8.75 17.04 0.36
N PRO A 203 -7.98 18.13 0.54
CA PRO A 203 -6.59 18.08 1.05
C PRO A 203 -6.44 17.47 2.45
N GLU A 204 -7.51 17.46 3.24
CA GLU A 204 -7.61 16.81 4.54
C GLU A 204 -7.49 15.28 4.44
N VAL A 205 -7.86 14.66 3.32
CA VAL A 205 -7.93 13.21 3.14
C VAL A 205 -6.92 12.75 2.09
N PRO A 206 -5.76 12.22 2.51
CA PRO A 206 -4.76 11.75 1.56
C PRO A 206 -5.33 10.69 0.61
N SER A 207 -5.23 10.94 -0.69
CA SER A 207 -5.72 10.03 -1.73
C SER A 207 -4.55 9.31 -2.41
N ILE A 208 -4.82 8.27 -3.19
CA ILE A 208 -3.78 7.58 -3.96
C ILE A 208 -3.77 8.05 -5.41
N ARG A 209 -2.58 8.11 -6.02
CA ARG A 209 -2.48 8.35 -7.46
C ARG A 209 -3.06 7.17 -8.24
N THR A 210 -3.83 7.49 -9.28
CA THR A 210 -4.43 6.50 -10.16
C THR A 210 -4.38 6.96 -11.60
N GLN A 211 -4.20 6.01 -12.53
CA GLN A 211 -4.15 6.28 -13.96
C GLN A 211 -4.73 5.11 -14.74
N PHE A 212 -5.41 5.36 -15.86
CA PHE A 212 -5.76 4.26 -16.75
C PHE A 212 -4.48 3.69 -17.37
N ALA A 213 -4.42 2.37 -17.47
CA ALA A 213 -3.25 1.68 -17.97
C ALA A 213 -3.62 0.64 -19.03
N ARG A 214 -2.74 0.41 -20.00
CA ARG A 214 -2.80 -0.73 -20.90
C ARG A 214 -1.58 -1.60 -20.68
N LEU A 215 -1.80 -2.91 -20.51
CA LEU A 215 -0.75 -3.86 -20.22
C LEU A 215 -0.46 -4.73 -21.45
N PHE A 216 0.80 -4.79 -21.83
CA PHE A 216 1.33 -5.69 -22.84
C PHE A 216 2.28 -6.67 -22.16
N VAL A 217 2.10 -7.97 -22.38
CA VAL A 217 2.95 -9.01 -21.79
C VAL A 217 3.62 -9.83 -22.89
N LYS A 218 4.93 -10.04 -22.76
CA LYS A 218 5.69 -11.00 -23.56
C LYS A 218 6.16 -12.12 -22.63
N ASP A 219 5.60 -13.32 -22.80
CA ASP A 219 5.92 -14.48 -21.95
C ASP A 219 7.09 -15.30 -22.52
N GLU A 220 8.32 -14.95 -22.14
CA GLU A 220 9.51 -15.70 -22.54
C GLU A 220 9.54 -17.10 -21.89
N THR A 221 8.79 -17.34 -20.81
CA THR A 221 8.67 -18.68 -20.18
C THR A 221 7.88 -19.66 -21.04
N ALA A 222 6.98 -19.15 -21.89
CA ALA A 222 6.27 -19.90 -22.91
C ALA A 222 6.94 -19.85 -24.31
N GLY A 223 8.10 -19.17 -24.42
CA GLY A 223 8.80 -18.98 -25.68
C GLY A 223 8.17 -17.93 -26.61
N GLU A 224 7.38 -16.99 -26.06
CA GLU A 224 6.81 -15.90 -26.85
C GLU A 224 7.87 -14.85 -27.21
N GLU A 225 7.89 -14.43 -28.47
CA GLU A 225 8.83 -13.42 -28.96
C GLU A 225 8.21 -12.03 -29.11
N VAL A 226 6.87 -11.93 -29.01
CA VAL A 226 6.10 -10.70 -29.25
C VAL A 226 5.19 -10.39 -28.07
N PHE A 227 4.88 -9.10 -27.89
CA PHE A 227 3.95 -8.67 -26.85
C PHE A 227 2.49 -9.00 -27.22
N THR A 228 1.78 -9.57 -26.25
CA THR A 228 0.33 -9.78 -26.27
C THR A 228 -0.35 -8.66 -25.47
N ASP A 229 -1.44 -8.11 -26.00
CA ASP A 229 -2.25 -7.09 -25.32
C ASP A 229 -3.21 -7.72 -24.30
N TYR A 230 -3.01 -7.40 -23.02
CA TYR A 230 -3.86 -7.84 -21.90
C TYR A 230 -4.99 -6.84 -21.59
N GLY A 231 -5.08 -5.76 -22.36
CA GLY A 231 -6.14 -4.76 -22.33
C GLY A 231 -5.99 -3.76 -21.19
N PHE A 232 -7.11 -3.15 -20.82
CA PHE A 232 -7.15 -2.04 -19.86
C PHE A 232 -7.11 -2.48 -18.39
N TYR A 233 -6.46 -1.65 -17.59
CA TYR A 233 -6.28 -1.71 -16.15
C TYR A 233 -6.43 -0.31 -15.57
N THR A 234 -6.58 -0.22 -14.26
CA THR A 234 -6.28 1.00 -13.50
C THR A 234 -4.98 0.77 -12.76
N GLN A 235 -3.97 1.58 -13.04
CA GLN A 235 -2.80 1.70 -12.17
C GLN A 235 -3.26 2.42 -10.89
N ALA A 236 -2.93 1.84 -9.74
CA ALA A 236 -3.19 2.43 -8.43
C ALA A 236 -1.90 2.44 -7.63
N GLU A 237 -1.60 3.56 -6.99
CA GLU A 237 -0.47 3.67 -6.10
C GLU A 237 -0.61 2.76 -4.88
N VAL A 238 0.54 2.25 -4.41
CA VAL A 238 0.61 1.37 -3.25
C VAL A 238 1.14 2.17 -2.06
N PRO A 239 0.33 2.39 -1.01
CA PRO A 239 0.79 3.04 0.21
C PRO A 239 1.94 2.28 0.87
N THR A 240 3.05 2.99 1.09
CA THR A 240 4.31 2.53 1.70
C THR A 240 4.96 3.71 2.44
N LYS A 241 6.14 3.55 3.04
CA LYS A 241 6.93 4.69 3.56
C LYS A 241 7.20 5.75 2.49
N LYS A 242 7.42 5.35 1.22
CA LYS A 242 7.58 6.28 0.09
C LYS A 242 6.31 7.06 -0.22
N TYR A 243 5.14 6.46 -0.06
CA TYR A 243 3.86 7.16 -0.19
C TYR A 243 3.79 8.32 0.81
N LEU A 244 4.12 8.08 2.09
CA LEU A 244 4.13 9.16 3.09
C LEU A 244 5.01 10.33 2.63
N SER A 245 6.27 10.07 2.26
CA SER A 245 7.16 11.14 1.78
C SER A 245 6.71 11.82 0.48
N ASN A 246 6.18 11.05 -0.48
CA ASN A 246 5.70 11.60 -1.75
C ASN A 246 4.51 12.54 -1.55
N HIS A 247 3.72 12.31 -0.51
CA HIS A 247 2.53 13.07 -0.15
C HIS A 247 2.81 14.16 0.89
N GLY A 248 4.08 14.49 1.15
CA GLY A 248 4.49 15.53 2.10
C GLY A 248 4.35 15.15 3.58
N LEU A 249 4.10 13.87 3.87
CA LEU A 249 3.96 13.33 5.22
C LEU A 249 5.31 12.79 5.74
N ASP A 250 5.39 12.62 7.06
CA ASP A 250 6.58 12.02 7.69
C ASP A 250 6.77 10.59 7.20
N ARG A 251 7.90 10.33 6.52
CA ARG A 251 8.33 9.00 6.05
C ARG A 251 8.43 7.98 7.20
N SER A 252 8.71 8.46 8.41
CA SER A 252 8.80 7.65 9.64
C SER A 252 7.46 7.56 10.38
N GLY A 253 6.37 8.01 9.75
CA GLY A 253 5.03 7.94 10.30
C GLY A 253 4.47 6.53 10.43
N TYR A 254 3.37 6.42 11.16
CA TYR A 254 2.61 5.19 11.34
C TYR A 254 1.66 5.01 10.15
N LEU A 255 1.75 3.87 9.46
CA LEU A 255 0.89 3.56 8.32
C LEU A 255 0.44 2.11 8.44
N TYR A 256 -0.87 1.90 8.48
CA TYR A 256 -1.48 0.58 8.62
C TYR A 256 -2.45 0.32 7.49
N LYS A 257 -2.35 -0.89 6.92
CA LYS A 257 -3.41 -1.43 6.06
C LYS A 257 -4.32 -2.29 6.93
N ALA A 258 -5.57 -1.88 7.06
CA ALA A 258 -6.60 -2.70 7.71
C ALA A 258 -6.88 -3.97 6.89
N ILE A 259 -6.96 -5.12 7.56
CA ILE A 259 -7.35 -6.41 6.96
C ILE A 259 -8.67 -6.87 7.58
N SER A 260 -8.64 -7.32 8.84
CA SER A 260 -9.82 -7.68 9.64
C SER A 260 -9.89 -6.83 10.90
N PHE A 261 -9.46 -5.57 10.80
CA PHE A 261 -9.34 -4.66 11.92
C PHE A 261 -10.67 -4.04 12.33
N ASN A 262 -10.88 -3.95 13.64
CA ASN A 262 -11.83 -3.07 14.29
C ASN A 262 -11.14 -2.45 15.52
N PHE A 263 -11.80 -1.49 16.16
CA PHE A 263 -11.25 -0.86 17.37
C PHE A 263 -11.52 -1.69 18.63
N GLU A 264 -11.80 -3.00 18.55
CA GLU A 264 -11.90 -3.87 19.74
C GLU A 264 -10.52 -4.45 20.09
N PRO A 265 -10.25 -4.79 21.36
CA PRO A 265 -9.01 -5.45 21.74
C PRO A 265 -8.84 -6.78 20.99
N ASN A 266 -7.66 -6.99 20.42
CA ASN A 266 -7.33 -8.18 19.63
C ASN A 266 -6.02 -8.79 20.12
N GLU A 267 -6.00 -10.09 20.44
CA GLU A 267 -4.83 -10.77 21.01
C GLU A 267 -3.65 -10.86 20.04
N PHE A 268 -3.89 -10.80 18.72
CA PHE A 268 -2.87 -10.83 17.69
C PHE A 268 -2.22 -9.46 17.45
N LEU A 269 -2.83 -8.38 17.94
CA LEU A 269 -2.27 -7.04 17.83
C LEU A 269 -1.41 -6.73 19.07
N LYS A 270 -0.09 -6.83 18.90
CA LYS A 270 0.91 -6.58 19.93
C LYS A 270 1.96 -5.60 19.43
N ASN A 271 2.73 -4.99 20.34
CA ASN A 271 3.86 -4.17 19.93
C ASN A 271 5.02 -5.05 19.42
N PHE A 272 5.89 -4.49 18.58
CA PHE A 272 7.01 -5.22 17.97
C PHE A 272 8.06 -5.72 18.98
N ASP A 273 8.12 -5.14 20.17
CA ASP A 273 9.02 -5.54 21.26
C ASP A 273 8.37 -6.48 22.29
N ASP A 274 7.10 -6.88 22.10
CA ASP A 274 6.39 -7.83 22.95
C ASP A 274 6.96 -9.26 22.75
N GLU A 275 7.16 -10.00 23.84
CA GLU A 275 7.74 -11.35 23.80
C GLU A 275 6.88 -12.35 23.00
N ASP A 276 5.56 -12.13 22.96
CA ASP A 276 4.60 -12.97 22.24
C ASP A 276 4.22 -12.38 20.87
N PHE A 277 4.98 -11.38 20.37
CA PHE A 277 4.73 -10.79 19.05
C PHE A 277 4.90 -11.83 17.94
N ASP A 278 3.85 -12.01 17.13
CA ASP A 278 3.87 -12.81 15.91
C ASP A 278 3.41 -11.94 14.74
N LEU A 279 4.36 -11.58 13.87
CA LEU A 279 4.11 -10.77 12.67
C LEU A 279 3.02 -11.40 11.77
N LYS A 280 3.02 -12.73 11.62
CA LYS A 280 2.07 -13.41 10.74
C LYS A 280 0.66 -13.29 11.31
N GLN A 281 0.51 -13.48 12.62
CA GLN A 281 -0.79 -13.31 13.30
C GLN A 281 -1.27 -11.86 13.27
N MET A 282 -0.39 -10.89 13.52
CA MET A 282 -0.75 -9.47 13.45
C MET A 282 -1.24 -9.09 12.04
N GLU A 283 -0.55 -9.56 11.00
CA GLU A 283 -0.91 -9.27 9.60
C GLU A 283 -2.29 -9.79 9.18
N THR A 284 -2.92 -10.68 9.96
CA THR A 284 -4.32 -11.07 9.77
C THR A 284 -5.32 -9.96 10.14
N VAL A 285 -4.89 -9.04 11.00
CA VAL A 285 -5.70 -7.95 11.55
C VAL A 285 -5.31 -6.64 10.85
N VAL A 286 -4.02 -6.28 10.91
CA VAL A 286 -3.44 -5.08 10.29
C VAL A 286 -2.06 -5.38 9.73
N LYS A 287 -1.72 -4.82 8.56
CA LYS A 287 -0.34 -4.83 8.06
C LYS A 287 0.32 -3.49 8.35
N CYS A 288 1.42 -3.51 9.10
CA CYS A 288 2.27 -2.34 9.25
C CYS A 288 3.00 -2.07 7.93
N LYS A 289 2.85 -0.85 7.38
CA LYS A 289 3.52 -0.37 6.16
C LYS A 289 4.36 0.88 6.40
N GLY A 290 4.44 1.33 7.65
CA GLY A 290 5.18 2.49 8.11
C GLY A 290 6.17 2.13 9.21
N ARG A 291 6.18 2.91 10.29
CA ARG A 291 6.98 2.63 11.48
C ARG A 291 6.54 1.36 12.21
N GLU A 292 7.52 0.50 12.52
CA GLU A 292 7.34 -0.74 13.27
C GLU A 292 7.23 -0.47 14.79
N ASP A 293 6.12 0.13 15.19
CA ASP A 293 5.76 0.44 16.58
C ASP A 293 4.24 0.55 16.64
N ASN A 294 3.59 -0.30 17.43
CA ASN A 294 2.13 -0.33 17.58
C ASN A 294 1.66 0.31 18.88
N GLY A 295 2.55 0.88 19.70
CA GLY A 295 2.20 1.41 21.01
C GLY A 295 1.08 2.45 20.95
N ARG A 296 1.11 3.37 19.97
CA ARG A 296 0.06 4.38 19.78
C ARG A 296 -1.27 3.80 19.33
N LEU A 297 -1.25 2.79 18.45
CA LEU A 297 -2.46 2.12 17.99
C LEU A 297 -3.12 1.36 19.14
N LEU A 298 -2.32 0.66 19.96
CA LEU A 298 -2.79 -0.05 21.14
C LEU A 298 -3.40 0.90 22.18
N GLU A 299 -2.72 2.01 22.48
CA GLU A 299 -3.24 3.05 23.37
C GLU A 299 -4.59 3.58 22.88
N LEU A 300 -4.72 3.86 21.58
CA LEU A 300 -5.98 4.32 21.01
C LEU A 300 -7.11 3.29 21.19
N ILE A 301 -6.83 2.01 20.95
CA ILE A 301 -7.80 0.93 21.14
C ILE A 301 -8.23 0.88 22.61
N ASP A 302 -7.30 0.94 23.56
CA ASP A 302 -7.62 0.93 24.99
C ASP A 302 -8.54 2.10 25.38
N VAL A 303 -8.23 3.31 24.90
CA VAL A 303 -9.01 4.52 25.19
C VAL A 303 -10.40 4.47 24.57
N ILE A 304 -10.55 3.99 23.33
CA ILE A 304 -11.85 3.85 22.67
C ILE A 304 -12.76 2.86 23.42
N ASN A 305 -12.20 1.82 24.02
CA ASN A 305 -12.96 0.82 24.77
C ASN A 305 -13.22 1.21 26.24
N ASP A 306 -12.67 2.33 26.72
CA ASP A 306 -12.96 2.87 28.04
C ASP A 306 -14.21 3.75 28.02
N ASN A 307 -15.33 3.18 28.46
CA ASN A 307 -16.63 3.86 28.56
C ASN A 307 -16.68 5.02 29.58
N SER A 308 -15.59 5.31 30.30
CA SER A 308 -15.51 6.42 31.24
C SER A 308 -15.05 7.75 30.63
N THR A 309 -14.44 7.72 29.43
CA THR A 309 -13.96 8.92 28.72
C THR A 309 -15.01 9.42 27.73
N ASP A 310 -15.20 10.74 27.64
CA ASP A 310 -16.13 11.31 26.65
C ASP A 310 -15.56 11.14 25.23
N ILE A 311 -16.40 10.69 24.29
CA ILE A 311 -15.97 10.46 22.91
C ILE A 311 -15.38 11.70 22.24
N ASN A 312 -15.83 12.92 22.60
CA ASN A 312 -15.25 14.14 22.03
C ASN A 312 -13.84 14.37 22.55
N GLU A 313 -13.55 14.05 23.81
CA GLU A 313 -12.19 14.11 24.35
C GLU A 313 -11.26 13.13 23.63
N ILE A 314 -11.76 11.94 23.31
CA ILE A 314 -11.00 10.95 22.52
C ILE A 314 -10.72 11.48 21.12
N ILE A 315 -11.75 11.96 20.40
CA ILE A 315 -11.61 12.50 19.05
C ILE A 315 -10.64 13.68 19.04
N ASP A 316 -10.78 14.65 19.95
CA ASP A 316 -9.94 15.85 20.00
C ASP A 316 -8.47 15.55 20.38
N THR A 317 -8.21 14.42 21.02
CA THR A 317 -6.85 14.03 21.45
C THR A 317 -6.15 13.13 20.41
N TYR A 318 -6.88 12.15 19.87
CA TYR A 318 -6.29 11.06 19.09
C TYR A 318 -6.60 11.14 17.59
N PHE A 319 -7.56 11.93 17.15
CA PHE A 319 -7.93 12.00 15.74
C PHE A 319 -7.76 13.40 15.19
N ASP A 320 -7.41 13.48 13.91
CA ASP A 320 -7.65 14.70 13.15
C ASP A 320 -9.14 14.75 12.81
N ARG A 321 -9.87 15.63 13.50
CA ARG A 321 -11.31 15.76 13.35
C ARG A 321 -11.69 16.15 11.92
N ASP A 322 -10.97 17.09 11.31
CA ASP A 322 -11.26 17.56 9.96
C ASP A 322 -11.03 16.43 8.95
N ASN A 323 -9.91 15.71 9.04
CA ASN A 323 -9.64 14.53 8.21
C ASN A 323 -10.74 13.47 8.38
N TYR A 324 -11.10 13.13 9.62
CA TYR A 324 -12.09 12.09 9.89
C TYR A 324 -13.48 12.45 9.35
N GLU A 325 -13.94 13.67 9.60
CA GLU A 325 -15.24 14.15 9.13
C GLU A 325 -15.29 14.25 7.60
N ASN A 326 -14.24 14.76 6.97
CA ASN A 326 -14.16 14.82 5.50
C ASN A 326 -14.07 13.42 4.87
N TRP A 327 -13.33 12.49 5.47
CA TRP A 327 -13.27 11.11 5.02
C TRP A 327 -14.64 10.42 5.08
N LEU A 328 -15.44 10.68 6.13
CA LEU A 328 -16.78 10.12 6.28
C LEU A 328 -17.78 10.66 5.22
N LEU A 329 -17.53 11.86 4.67
CA LEU A 329 -18.37 12.48 3.66
C LEU A 329 -18.11 11.98 2.23
N LEU A 330 -16.94 11.38 1.97
CA LEU A 330 -16.53 10.87 0.65
C LEU A 330 -17.14 9.50 0.31
#